data_AF-A0A0M2M4Y2-F1
#
_entry.id   AF-A0A0M2M4Y2-F1
#
_cell.length_a   1.000
_cell.length_b   1.000
_cell.length_c   1.000
_cell.angle_alpha   90.00
_cell.angle_beta   90.00
_cell.angle_gamma   90.00
#
_symmetry.space_group_name_H-M   'P 1'
#
loop_
_entity.id
_entity.type
_entity.pdbx_description
1 polymer ?
#
loop_
_entity_poly.entity_id
_entity_poly.type
_entity_poly.pdbx_seq_one_letter_code
_entity_poly.pdbx_strand_id
1 'polypeptide(L)'
;MNRIGKVIRLHLNKPSTMFVAPLTIVLLVLVMSAIIALALQRGGLDPNDPGYAVGARYNSGMMWSLPGFLVYYGVQAVATTFPFATATGSTRRSYVLGTAIANLIQSAFITAIMLALLGIELATGHWFMNVYALDVNGLGAGNPFVLAPVVFLGTFTLLSIGGVFGAIWLRFGPKGPAVLGLLLGLAAALSVLLLAPQLGEIIPAITGGILAGVAVAIAAIALVGTWLSMRRTSVR
;
A
#
# COMPACT_ATOMS: atom_id res chain seq x y z
N MET A 1 5.53 -18.97 -25.59
CA MET A 1 5.56 -18.61 -24.15
C MET A 1 5.29 -17.11 -23.99
N ASN A 2 4.20 -16.71 -23.32
CA ASN A 2 3.75 -15.31 -23.25
C ASN A 2 4.80 -14.41 -22.54
N ARG A 3 5.24 -13.32 -23.19
CA ARG A 3 6.26 -12.38 -22.66
C ARG A 3 5.85 -11.77 -21.32
N ILE A 4 4.55 -11.56 -21.10
CA ILE A 4 3.99 -11.05 -19.84
C ILE A 4 4.25 -12.04 -18.69
N GLY A 5 4.04 -13.34 -18.93
CA GLY A 5 4.26 -14.38 -17.92
C GLY A 5 5.70 -14.48 -17.44
N LYS A 6 6.68 -14.21 -18.33
CA LYS A 6 8.10 -14.15 -17.94
C LYS A 6 8.39 -13.00 -16.97
N VAL A 7 7.76 -11.84 -17.18
CA VAL A 7 7.91 -10.67 -16.30
C VAL A 7 7.26 -10.92 -14.93
N ILE A 8 6.09 -11.57 -14.90
CA ILE A 8 5.45 -11.95 -13.63
C ILE A 8 6.38 -12.89 -12.83
N ARG A 9 6.93 -13.91 -13.48
CA ARG A 9 7.90 -14.83 -12.84
C ARG A 9 9.16 -14.11 -12.35
N LEU A 10 9.61 -13.08 -13.06
CA LEU A 10 10.76 -12.28 -12.66
C LEU A 10 10.50 -11.55 -11.33
N HIS A 11 9.32 -10.94 -11.15
CA HIS A 11 8.93 -10.32 -9.89
C HIS A 11 8.79 -11.34 -8.75
N LEU A 12 8.25 -12.52 -9.05
CA LEU A 12 8.09 -13.63 -8.10
C LEU A 12 9.42 -14.32 -7.72
N ASN A 13 10.53 -14.02 -8.41
CA ASN A 13 11.80 -14.71 -8.20
C ASN A 13 12.45 -14.42 -6.83
N LYS A 14 12.03 -13.35 -6.14
CA LYS A 14 12.46 -13.02 -4.78
C LYS A 14 11.28 -13.08 -3.81
N PRO A 15 10.80 -14.29 -3.46
CA PRO A 15 9.64 -14.45 -2.59
C PRO A 15 9.89 -13.90 -1.18
N SER A 16 11.15 -13.83 -0.73
CA SER A 16 11.50 -13.23 0.56
C SER A 16 11.12 -11.74 0.63
N THR A 17 11.47 -10.95 -0.38
CA THR A 17 11.13 -9.52 -0.41
C THR A 17 9.66 -9.31 -0.76
N MET A 18 9.12 -10.13 -1.67
CA MET A 18 7.74 -9.99 -2.13
C MET A 18 6.72 -10.39 -1.05
N PHE A 19 6.88 -11.56 -0.43
CA PHE A 19 5.87 -12.13 0.46
C PHE A 19 6.28 -12.09 1.94
N VAL A 20 7.52 -12.46 2.26
CA VAL A 20 7.95 -12.58 3.66
C VAL A 20 8.08 -11.21 4.31
N ALA A 21 8.71 -10.23 3.66
CA ALA A 21 8.89 -8.90 4.22
C ALA A 21 7.57 -8.21 4.64
N PRO A 22 6.52 -8.10 3.79
CA PRO A 22 5.25 -7.51 4.22
C PRO A 22 4.54 -8.34 5.30
N LEU A 23 4.64 -9.67 5.25
CA LEU A 23 4.11 -10.53 6.32
C LEU A 23 4.80 -10.23 7.66
N THR A 24 6.13 -10.13 7.67
CA THR A 24 6.91 -9.78 8.86
C THR A 24 6.52 -8.41 9.40
N ILE A 25 6.32 -7.41 8.53
CA ILE A 25 5.86 -6.06 8.95
C ILE A 25 4.49 -6.15 9.62
N VAL A 26 3.51 -6.83 9.02
CA VAL A 26 2.16 -6.99 9.59
C VAL A 26 2.21 -7.69 10.94
N LEU A 27 2.96 -8.80 11.04
CA LEU A 27 3.09 -9.55 12.29
C LEU A 27 3.80 -8.74 13.38
N LEU A 28 4.84 -7.98 13.02
CA LEU A 28 5.55 -7.13 13.97
C LEU A 28 4.64 -6.02 14.50
N VAL A 29 3.83 -5.41 13.64
CA VAL A 29 2.86 -4.37 14.04
C VAL A 29 1.76 -4.94 14.93
N LEU A 30 1.32 -6.18 14.67
CA LEU A 30 0.39 -6.89 15.53
C LEU A 30 1.00 -7.09 16.94
N VAL A 31 2.23 -7.57 17.02
CA VAL A 31 2.96 -7.73 18.29
C VAL A 31 3.12 -6.39 19.00
N MET A 32 3.53 -5.33 18.28
CA MET A 32 3.66 -3.99 18.85
C MET A 32 2.33 -3.44 19.36
N SER A 33 1.23 -3.65 18.63
CA SER A 33 -0.11 -3.24 19.05
C SER A 33 -0.54 -3.98 20.33
N ALA A 34 -0.22 -5.27 20.44
CA ALA A 34 -0.47 -6.06 21.65
C ALA A 34 0.36 -5.57 22.84
N ILE A 35 1.66 -5.28 22.64
CA ILE A 35 2.53 -4.73 23.69
C ILE A 35 2.00 -3.38 24.18
N ILE A 36 1.60 -2.49 23.27
CA ILE A 36 1.04 -1.18 23.62
C ILE A 36 -0.27 -1.34 24.39
N ALA A 37 -1.20 -2.16 23.90
CA ALA A 37 -2.47 -2.41 24.58
C ALA A 37 -2.25 -2.98 26.00
N LEU A 38 -1.34 -3.94 26.16
CA LEU A 38 -1.00 -4.49 27.47
C LEU A 38 -0.36 -3.45 28.39
N ALA A 39 0.53 -2.60 27.88
CA ALA A 39 1.13 -1.53 28.66
C ALA A 39 0.07 -0.52 29.15
N LEU A 40 -0.90 -0.18 28.30
CA LEU A 40 -2.03 0.68 28.65
C LEU A 40 -2.90 0.05 29.74
N GLN A 41 -3.21 -1.23 29.61
CA GLN A 41 -3.99 -1.97 30.61
C GLN A 41 -3.27 -2.06 31.96
N ARG A 42 -1.96 -2.31 31.94
CA ARG A 42 -1.12 -2.27 33.15
C ARG A 42 -1.01 -0.86 33.74
N GLY A 43 -1.19 0.17 32.92
CA GLY A 43 -1.29 1.57 33.32
C GLY A 43 -2.64 1.97 33.94
N GLY A 44 -3.60 1.03 34.06
CA GLY A 44 -4.88 1.27 34.72
C GLY A 44 -6.07 1.51 33.77
N LEU A 45 -5.88 1.38 32.45
CA LEU A 45 -7.01 1.36 31.51
C LEU A 45 -7.76 0.03 31.60
N ASP A 46 -9.03 0.07 31.98
CA ASP A 46 -9.89 -1.11 32.05
C ASP A 46 -10.42 -1.46 30.64
N PRO A 47 -10.11 -2.66 30.09
CA PRO A 47 -10.66 -3.11 28.83
C PRO A 47 -12.19 -3.26 28.80
N ASN A 48 -12.82 -3.39 29.97
CA ASN A 48 -14.27 -3.57 30.08
C ASN A 48 -15.03 -2.25 30.07
N ASP A 49 -14.33 -1.11 30.13
CA ASP A 49 -14.94 0.20 30.00
C ASP A 49 -15.50 0.37 28.56
N PRO A 50 -16.78 0.76 28.39
CA PRO A 50 -17.35 1.09 27.09
C PRO A 50 -16.51 2.07 26.26
N GLY A 51 -15.77 2.98 26.91
CA GLY A 51 -14.90 3.95 26.25
C GLY A 51 -13.61 3.35 25.68
N TYR A 52 -13.16 2.20 26.18
CA TYR A 52 -11.89 1.58 25.79
C TYR A 52 -11.91 1.15 24.32
N ALA A 53 -12.98 0.47 23.87
CA ALA A 53 -13.11 -0.01 22.50
C ALA A 53 -13.10 1.15 21.48
N VAL A 54 -13.72 2.28 21.83
CA VAL A 54 -13.73 3.49 20.98
C VAL A 54 -12.32 4.02 20.80
N GLY A 55 -11.56 4.17 21.90
CA GLY A 55 -10.18 4.62 21.86
C GLY A 55 -9.25 3.65 21.12
N ALA A 56 -9.37 2.35 21.40
CA ALA A 56 -8.54 1.31 20.80
C ALA A 56 -8.72 1.23 19.27
N ARG A 57 -9.94 1.48 18.76
CA ARG A 57 -10.22 1.53 17.31
C ARG A 57 -9.59 2.72 16.57
N TYR A 58 -9.06 3.73 17.27
CA TYR A 58 -8.24 4.78 16.66
C TYR A 58 -6.77 4.38 16.47
N ASN A 59 -6.40 3.16 16.83
CA ASN A 59 -5.08 2.61 16.51
C ASN A 59 -4.84 2.64 14.99
N SER A 60 -3.88 3.46 14.58
CA SER A 60 -3.51 3.61 13.16
C SER A 60 -2.24 2.84 12.79
N GLY A 61 -1.70 2.03 13.70
CA GLY A 61 -0.42 1.34 13.52
C GLY A 61 -0.35 0.48 12.25
N MET A 62 -1.43 -0.26 11.96
CA MET A 62 -1.49 -1.10 10.77
C MET A 62 -1.57 -0.29 9.46
N MET A 63 -2.24 0.87 9.48
CA MET A 63 -2.36 1.72 8.29
C MET A 63 -1.04 2.39 7.92
N TRP A 64 -0.21 2.74 8.90
CA TRP A 64 1.03 3.50 8.65
C TRP A 64 2.28 2.64 8.42
N SER A 65 2.24 1.35 8.77
CA SER A 65 3.41 0.48 8.74
C SER A 65 3.78 -0.03 7.33
N LEU A 66 2.79 -0.32 6.49
CA LEU A 66 2.99 -0.88 5.15
C LEU A 66 3.30 0.16 4.05
N PRO A 67 2.71 1.37 4.01
CA PRO A 67 2.82 2.25 2.86
C PRO A 67 4.26 2.58 2.44
N GLY A 68 5.14 2.87 3.40
CA GLY A 68 6.54 3.18 3.11
C GLY A 68 7.26 2.02 2.43
N PHE A 69 7.09 0.80 2.95
CA PHE A 69 7.66 -0.41 2.35
C PHE A 69 7.10 -0.68 0.95
N LEU A 70 5.79 -0.54 0.76
CA LEU A 70 5.14 -0.83 -0.53
C LEU A 70 5.58 0.13 -1.64
N VAL A 71 5.69 1.43 -1.34
CA VAL A 71 6.21 2.40 -2.30
C VAL A 71 7.67 2.10 -2.63
N TYR A 72 8.50 1.88 -1.61
CA TYR A 72 9.90 1.49 -1.81
C TYR A 72 10.04 0.22 -2.66
N TYR A 73 9.26 -0.82 -2.35
CA TYR A 73 9.28 -2.07 -3.10
C TYR A 73 8.84 -1.87 -4.54
N GLY A 74 7.82 -1.05 -4.80
CA GLY A 74 7.43 -0.67 -6.17
C GLY A 74 8.56 0.01 -6.95
N VAL A 75 9.30 0.92 -6.30
CA VAL A 75 10.50 1.56 -6.89
C VAL A 75 11.55 0.52 -7.21
N GLN A 76 11.90 -0.31 -6.24
CA GLN A 76 12.95 -1.33 -6.36
C GLN A 76 12.59 -2.36 -7.45
N ALA A 77 11.34 -2.83 -7.45
CA ALA A 77 10.85 -3.80 -8.41
C ALA A 77 11.03 -3.29 -9.83
N VAL A 78 10.64 -2.03 -10.10
CA VAL A 78 10.79 -1.45 -11.44
C VAL A 78 12.25 -1.16 -11.78
N ALA A 79 12.98 -0.47 -10.91
CA ALA A 79 14.34 -0.01 -11.17
C ALA A 79 15.32 -1.17 -11.42
N THR A 80 15.14 -2.31 -10.74
CA THR A 80 16.06 -3.44 -10.83
C THR A 80 15.67 -4.46 -11.90
N THR A 81 14.38 -4.70 -12.13
CA THR A 81 13.95 -5.77 -13.03
C THR A 81 13.75 -5.31 -14.47
N PHE A 82 13.52 -4.00 -14.71
CA PHE A 82 13.30 -3.49 -16.07
C PHE A 82 14.50 -3.72 -17.00
N PRO A 83 15.76 -3.33 -16.65
CA PRO A 83 16.92 -3.54 -17.52
C PRO A 83 17.10 -5.02 -17.89
N PHE A 84 16.98 -5.90 -16.89
CA PHE A 84 17.07 -7.35 -17.08
C PHE A 84 15.97 -7.90 -17.98
N ALA A 85 14.73 -7.46 -17.80
CA ALA A 85 13.60 -7.88 -18.64
C ALA A 85 13.79 -7.45 -20.10
N THR A 86 14.33 -6.25 -20.33
CA THR A 86 14.62 -5.78 -21.70
C THR A 86 15.80 -6.51 -22.34
N ALA A 87 16.85 -6.82 -21.57
CA ALA A 87 18.00 -7.60 -22.05
C ALA A 87 17.60 -9.03 -22.45
N THR A 88 16.62 -9.61 -21.77
CA THR A 88 16.07 -10.95 -22.07
C THR A 88 14.96 -10.96 -23.12
N GLY A 89 14.77 -9.84 -23.85
CA GLY A 89 13.87 -9.74 -25.01
C GLY A 89 12.41 -9.43 -24.70
N SER A 90 12.09 -8.94 -23.49
CA SER A 90 10.75 -8.42 -23.18
C SER A 90 10.52 -7.05 -23.82
N THR A 91 9.27 -6.75 -24.17
CA THR A 91 8.91 -5.41 -24.63
C THR A 91 8.52 -4.53 -23.45
N ARG A 92 8.67 -3.21 -23.60
CA ARG A 92 8.26 -2.23 -22.58
C ARG A 92 6.78 -2.36 -22.21
N ARG A 93 5.91 -2.62 -23.19
CA ARG A 93 4.47 -2.86 -22.94
C ARG A 93 4.24 -4.14 -22.15
N SER A 94 4.89 -5.25 -22.54
CA SER A 94 4.80 -6.52 -21.82
C SER A 94 5.33 -6.40 -20.39
N TYR A 95 6.36 -5.59 -20.17
CA TYR A 95 6.92 -5.33 -18.86
C TYR A 95 5.95 -4.58 -17.93
N VAL A 96 5.37 -3.47 -18.40
CA VAL A 96 4.42 -2.69 -17.57
C VAL A 96 3.19 -3.54 -17.23
N LEU A 97 2.64 -4.27 -18.19
CA LEU A 97 1.51 -5.18 -17.93
C LEU A 97 1.87 -6.31 -16.96
N GLY A 98 3.04 -6.93 -17.13
CA GLY A 98 3.51 -7.97 -16.21
C GLY A 98 3.74 -7.45 -14.79
N THR A 99 4.23 -6.22 -14.66
CA THR A 99 4.42 -5.54 -13.37
C THR A 99 3.09 -5.19 -12.73
N ALA A 100 2.11 -4.70 -13.50
CA ALA A 100 0.75 -4.44 -13.00
C ALA A 100 0.12 -5.73 -12.45
N ILE A 101 0.26 -6.86 -13.15
CA ILE A 101 -0.25 -8.16 -12.68
C ILE A 101 0.51 -8.61 -11.41
N ALA A 102 1.83 -8.44 -11.35
CA ALA A 102 2.60 -8.74 -10.13
C ALA A 102 2.13 -7.88 -8.94
N ASN A 103 1.84 -6.60 -9.15
CA ASN A 103 1.27 -5.72 -8.13
C ASN A 103 -0.12 -6.19 -7.68
N LEU A 104 -0.96 -6.66 -8.61
CA LEU A 104 -2.27 -7.25 -8.27
C LEU A 104 -2.13 -8.51 -7.42
N ILE A 105 -1.19 -9.40 -7.77
CA ILE A 105 -0.89 -10.61 -6.97
C ILE A 105 -0.46 -10.23 -5.56
N GLN A 106 0.45 -9.26 -5.45
CA GLN A 106 0.91 -8.78 -4.15
C GLN A 106 -0.21 -8.15 -3.31
N SER A 107 -1.08 -7.38 -3.96
CA SER A 107 -2.22 -6.74 -3.31
C SER A 107 -3.23 -7.77 -2.82
N ALA A 108 -3.51 -8.79 -3.63
CA ALA A 108 -4.37 -9.92 -3.23
C ALA A 108 -3.77 -10.69 -2.05
N PHE A 109 -2.46 -10.95 -2.06
CA PHE A 109 -1.76 -11.63 -0.98
C PHE A 109 -1.86 -10.88 0.35
N ILE A 110 -1.52 -9.59 0.36
CA ILE A 110 -1.60 -8.76 1.58
C ILE A 110 -3.05 -8.69 2.09
N THR A 111 -4.00 -8.51 1.17
CA THR A 111 -5.43 -8.48 1.52
C THR A 111 -5.88 -9.79 2.15
N ALA A 112 -5.48 -10.94 1.59
CA ALA A 112 -5.83 -12.25 2.13
C ALA A 112 -5.26 -12.46 3.55
N ILE A 113 -4.01 -12.05 3.80
CA ILE A 113 -3.42 -12.12 5.14
C ILE A 113 -4.18 -11.23 6.12
N MET A 114 -4.46 -9.98 5.76
CA MET A 114 -5.15 -9.06 6.66
C MET A 114 -6.59 -9.49 6.94
N LEU A 115 -7.29 -10.09 5.96
CA LEU A 115 -8.60 -10.69 6.18
C LEU A 115 -8.53 -11.90 7.10
N ALA A 116 -7.53 -12.79 6.92
CA ALA A 116 -7.35 -13.94 7.79
C ALA A 116 -7.07 -13.53 9.24
N LEU A 117 -6.17 -12.55 9.43
CA LEU A 117 -5.86 -12.01 10.75
C LEU A 117 -7.04 -11.26 11.37
N LEU A 118 -7.83 -10.53 10.59
CA LEU A 118 -9.06 -9.90 11.09
C LEU A 118 -10.08 -10.97 11.53
N GLY A 119 -10.22 -12.05 10.76
CA GLY A 119 -11.08 -13.17 11.13
C GLY A 119 -10.66 -13.79 12.47
N ILE A 120 -9.35 -13.96 12.69
CA ILE A 120 -8.80 -14.43 13.97
C ILE A 120 -9.06 -13.42 15.09
N GLU A 121 -8.84 -12.13 14.84
CA GLU A 121 -9.10 -11.06 15.81
C GLU A 121 -10.55 -11.10 16.29
N LEU A 122 -11.52 -11.17 15.38
CA LEU A 122 -12.94 -11.21 15.73
C LEU A 122 -13.32 -12.52 16.41
N ALA A 123 -12.81 -13.66 15.94
CA ALA A 123 -13.11 -14.97 16.51
C ALA A 123 -12.56 -15.16 17.93
N THR A 124 -11.47 -14.46 18.27
CA THR A 124 -10.82 -14.55 19.58
C THR A 124 -11.28 -13.47 20.56
N GLY A 125 -12.27 -12.64 20.18
CA GLY A 125 -12.69 -11.49 20.99
C GLY A 125 -11.56 -10.49 21.15
N HIS A 126 -10.94 -10.10 20.03
CA HIS A 126 -9.83 -9.15 19.95
C HIS A 126 -8.55 -9.67 20.61
N TRP A 127 -8.06 -10.82 20.14
CA TRP A 127 -6.81 -11.47 20.58
C TRP A 127 -6.80 -11.85 22.07
N PHE A 128 -7.94 -12.31 22.61
CA PHE A 128 -8.14 -12.72 24.01
C PHE A 128 -7.92 -11.63 25.07
N MET A 129 -7.40 -10.46 24.69
CA MET A 129 -6.94 -9.41 25.61
C MET A 129 -7.45 -8.03 25.18
N ASN A 130 -8.51 -7.96 24.39
CA ASN A 130 -9.08 -6.70 23.89
C ASN A 130 -8.06 -5.83 23.13
N VAL A 131 -7.28 -6.44 22.25
CA VAL A 131 -6.30 -5.77 21.38
C VAL A 131 -6.98 -5.48 20.04
N TYR A 132 -7.06 -4.20 19.67
CA TYR A 132 -7.64 -3.77 18.40
C TYR A 132 -6.52 -3.44 17.42
N ALA A 133 -6.17 -4.39 16.55
CA ALA A 133 -5.07 -4.24 15.60
C ALA A 133 -5.58 -4.08 14.16
N LEU A 134 -6.63 -4.80 13.80
CA LEU A 134 -7.26 -4.79 12.48
C LEU A 134 -8.72 -4.33 12.54
N ASP A 135 -9.42 -4.56 13.66
CA ASP A 135 -10.69 -3.89 13.95
C ASP A 135 -10.41 -2.44 14.36
N VAL A 136 -10.13 -1.59 13.36
CA VAL A 136 -9.84 -0.16 13.54
C VAL A 136 -10.64 0.66 12.54
N ASN A 137 -10.97 1.91 12.90
CA ASN A 137 -11.86 2.77 12.11
C ASN A 137 -11.39 2.93 10.67
N GLY A 138 -10.09 3.14 10.46
CA GLY A 138 -9.53 3.33 9.12
C GLY A 138 -9.49 2.08 8.24
N LEU A 139 -9.64 0.88 8.83
CA LEU A 139 -9.74 -0.38 8.08
C LEU A 139 -11.19 -0.90 7.99
N GLY A 140 -12.16 -0.10 8.43
CA GLY A 140 -13.59 -0.44 8.34
C GLY A 140 -14.19 -1.04 9.61
N ALA A 141 -13.56 -0.82 10.77
CA ALA A 141 -14.10 -1.19 12.09
C ALA A 141 -14.64 -2.64 12.13
N GLY A 142 -13.79 -3.58 11.70
CA GLY A 142 -14.09 -5.01 11.75
C GLY A 142 -14.92 -5.52 10.57
N ASN A 143 -15.36 -4.67 9.65
CA ASN A 143 -16.08 -5.09 8.45
C ASN A 143 -15.14 -5.62 7.35
N PRO A 144 -15.14 -6.93 7.03
CA PRO A 144 -14.25 -7.50 6.01
C PRO A 144 -14.51 -6.95 4.60
N PHE A 145 -15.75 -6.55 4.29
CA PHE A 145 -16.12 -5.99 2.98
C PHE A 145 -15.61 -4.56 2.79
N VAL A 146 -15.24 -3.88 3.87
CA VAL A 146 -14.57 -2.57 3.81
C VAL A 146 -13.05 -2.76 3.86
N LEU A 147 -12.55 -3.64 4.73
CA LEU A 147 -11.11 -3.93 4.83
C LEU A 147 -10.54 -4.40 3.48
N ALA A 148 -11.22 -5.34 2.82
CA ALA A 148 -10.73 -5.95 1.58
C ALA A 148 -10.42 -4.92 0.47
N PRO A 149 -11.38 -4.06 0.03
CA PRO A 149 -11.10 -3.07 -0.99
C PRO A 149 -10.11 -2.00 -0.53
N VAL A 150 -10.13 -1.59 0.75
CA VAL A 150 -9.18 -0.60 1.29
C VAL A 150 -7.74 -1.12 1.19
N VAL A 151 -7.48 -2.32 1.69
CA VAL A 151 -6.14 -2.93 1.66
C VAL A 151 -5.72 -3.27 0.23
N PHE A 152 -6.62 -3.84 -0.57
CA PHE A 152 -6.32 -4.24 -1.94
C PHE A 152 -5.98 -3.04 -2.82
N LEU A 153 -6.86 -2.04 -2.87
CA LEU A 153 -6.66 -0.85 -3.70
C LEU A 153 -5.54 0.02 -3.15
N GLY A 154 -5.43 0.14 -1.82
CA GLY A 154 -4.32 0.86 -1.17
C GLY A 154 -2.98 0.27 -1.57
N THR A 155 -2.82 -1.05 -1.42
CA THR A 155 -1.59 -1.76 -1.78
C THR A 155 -1.26 -1.61 -3.27
N PHE A 156 -2.25 -1.83 -4.14
CA PHE A 156 -2.07 -1.74 -5.58
C PHE A 156 -1.64 -0.32 -6.02
N THR A 157 -2.26 0.70 -5.42
CA THR A 157 -1.96 2.11 -5.67
C THR A 157 -0.54 2.45 -5.23
N LEU A 158 -0.15 2.07 -4.01
CA LEU A 158 1.17 2.35 -3.46
C LEU A 158 2.29 1.68 -4.27
N LEU A 159 2.11 0.42 -4.67
CA LEU A 159 3.04 -0.29 -5.54
C LEU A 159 3.16 0.38 -6.92
N SER A 160 2.03 0.85 -7.47
CA SER A 160 2.01 1.54 -8.76
C SER A 160 2.68 2.91 -8.70
N ILE A 161 2.46 3.67 -7.61
CA ILE A 161 3.18 4.91 -7.31
C ILE A 161 4.69 4.63 -7.24
N GLY A 162 5.11 3.62 -6.48
CA GLY A 162 6.52 3.23 -6.44
C GLY A 162 7.07 2.90 -7.83
N GLY A 163 6.29 2.18 -8.64
CA GLY A 163 6.66 1.82 -10.00
C GLY A 163 6.95 3.03 -10.91
N VAL A 164 6.15 4.10 -10.83
CA VAL A 164 6.40 5.31 -11.64
C VAL A 164 7.66 6.05 -11.18
N PHE A 165 7.91 6.11 -9.87
CA PHE A 165 9.16 6.66 -9.34
C PHE A 165 10.38 5.86 -9.83
N GLY A 166 10.30 4.53 -9.82
CA GLY A 166 11.34 3.65 -10.37
C GLY A 166 11.55 3.86 -11.88
N ALA A 167 10.47 4.03 -12.64
CA ALA A 167 10.56 4.29 -14.08
C ALA A 167 11.21 5.65 -14.40
N ILE A 168 10.89 6.67 -13.60
CA ILE A 168 11.46 8.01 -13.71
C ILE A 168 12.94 8.01 -13.33
N TRP A 169 13.31 7.28 -12.27
CA TRP A 169 14.72 7.06 -11.91
C TRP A 169 15.51 6.48 -13.08
N LEU A 170 14.99 5.43 -13.72
CA LEU A 170 15.67 4.80 -14.86
C LEU A 170 15.85 5.75 -16.04
N ARG A 171 14.96 6.74 -16.21
CA ARG A 171 15.02 7.67 -17.34
C ARG A 171 15.86 8.92 -17.06
N PHE A 172 15.73 9.49 -15.87
CA PHE A 172 16.27 10.81 -15.54
C PHE A 172 17.32 10.75 -14.42
N GLY A 173 17.68 9.55 -13.96
CA GLY A 173 18.57 9.34 -12.83
C GLY A 173 17.99 9.90 -11.53
N PRO A 174 18.84 10.25 -10.56
CA PRO A 174 18.40 10.69 -9.22
C PRO A 174 17.60 11.99 -9.21
N LYS A 175 17.81 12.87 -10.20
CA LYS A 175 17.09 14.14 -10.29
C LYS A 175 15.60 13.94 -10.61
N GLY A 176 15.25 12.88 -11.33
CA GLY A 176 13.87 12.60 -11.74
C GLY A 176 12.92 12.42 -10.56
N PRO A 177 13.17 11.43 -9.69
CA PRO A 177 12.36 11.21 -8.48
C PRO A 177 12.35 12.42 -7.54
N ALA A 178 13.46 13.13 -7.39
CA ALA A 178 13.53 14.33 -6.56
C ALA A 178 12.58 15.43 -7.07
N VAL A 179 12.61 15.72 -8.38
CA VAL A 179 11.70 16.72 -8.98
C VAL A 179 10.25 16.27 -8.92
N LEU A 180 9.95 15.00 -9.22
CA LEU A 180 8.58 14.49 -9.11
C LEU A 180 8.07 14.60 -7.66
N GLY A 181 8.88 14.18 -6.68
CA GLY A 181 8.53 14.26 -5.27
C GLY A 181 8.28 15.70 -4.82
N LEU A 182 9.14 16.64 -5.24
CA LEU A 182 8.96 18.06 -4.94
C LEU A 182 7.67 18.61 -5.56
N LEU A 183 7.38 18.29 -6.82
CA LEU A 183 6.16 18.74 -7.49
C LEU A 183 4.90 18.16 -6.84
N LEU A 184 4.92 16.88 -6.47
CA LEU A 184 3.80 16.24 -5.76
C LEU A 184 3.62 16.84 -4.36
N GLY A 185 4.71 17.11 -3.64
CA GLY A 185 4.67 17.76 -2.33
C GLY A 185 4.10 19.17 -2.42
N LEU A 186 4.55 19.96 -3.41
CA LEU A 186 4.03 21.31 -3.65
C LEU A 186 2.55 21.27 -4.07
N ALA A 187 2.18 20.35 -4.96
CA ALA A 187 0.78 20.18 -5.37
C ALA A 187 -0.10 19.79 -4.17
N ALA A 188 0.35 18.90 -3.30
CA ALA A 188 -0.36 18.52 -2.08
C ALA A 188 -0.51 19.72 -1.12
N ALA A 189 0.57 20.47 -0.87
CA ALA A 189 0.54 21.66 -0.02
C ALA A 189 -0.41 22.74 -0.57
N LEU A 190 -0.37 23.01 -1.87
CA LEU A 190 -1.27 23.96 -2.54
C LEU A 190 -2.72 23.47 -2.50
N SER A 191 -2.95 22.17 -2.69
CA SER A 191 -4.30 21.59 -2.61
C SER A 191 -4.89 21.76 -1.21
N VAL A 192 -4.11 21.49 -0.17
CA VAL A 192 -4.53 21.72 1.22
C VAL A 192 -4.80 23.21 1.47
N LEU A 193 -3.91 24.11 1.04
CA LEU A 193 -4.10 25.55 1.21
C LEU A 193 -5.38 26.07 0.55
N LEU A 194 -5.68 25.61 -0.67
CA LEU A 194 -6.86 26.05 -1.44
C LEU A 194 -8.16 25.43 -0.94
N LEU A 195 -8.13 24.17 -0.51
CA LEU A 195 -9.32 23.43 -0.08
C LEU A 195 -9.61 23.56 1.42
N ALA A 196 -8.67 24.09 2.23
CA ALA A 196 -8.81 24.26 3.67
C ALA A 196 -10.16 24.89 4.10
N PRO A 197 -10.66 25.96 3.46
CA PRO A 197 -11.94 26.58 3.84
C PRO A 197 -13.16 25.67 3.62
N GLN A 198 -13.05 24.70 2.71
CA GLN A 198 -14.14 23.84 2.27
C GLN A 198 -14.09 22.45 2.92
N LEU A 199 -13.08 22.17 3.76
CA LEU A 199 -12.91 20.84 4.36
C LEU A 199 -14.12 20.39 5.18
N GLY A 200 -14.84 21.32 5.80
CA GLY A 200 -16.07 21.02 6.55
C GLY A 200 -17.19 20.43 5.68
N GLU A 201 -17.23 20.75 4.39
CA GLU A 201 -18.20 20.21 3.44
C GLU A 201 -17.63 18.99 2.69
N ILE A 202 -16.33 19.02 2.40
CA ILE A 202 -15.65 17.96 1.64
C ILE A 202 -15.55 16.67 2.46
N ILE A 203 -15.11 16.74 3.72
CA ILE A 203 -14.87 15.54 4.54
C ILE A 203 -16.15 14.69 4.69
N PRO A 204 -17.32 15.27 5.02
CA PRO A 204 -18.56 14.48 5.08
C PRO A 204 -19.01 13.92 3.73
N ALA A 205 -18.65 14.58 2.62
CA ALA A 205 -19.00 14.12 1.27
C ALA A 205 -18.11 12.99 0.76
N ILE A 206 -16.97 12.72 1.39
CA ILE A 206 -16.07 11.61 1.03
C ILE A 206 -16.73 10.28 1.40
N THR A 207 -17.10 9.52 0.37
CA THR A 207 -17.61 8.16 0.52
C THR A 207 -16.53 7.13 0.16
N GLY A 208 -16.69 5.89 0.62
CA GLY A 208 -15.80 4.78 0.26
C GLY A 208 -15.73 4.55 -1.27
N GLY A 209 -16.82 4.78 -1.99
CA GLY A 209 -16.85 4.69 -3.46
C GLY A 209 -15.98 5.75 -4.14
N ILE A 210 -16.01 6.99 -3.64
CA ILE A 210 -15.15 8.07 -4.13
C ILE A 210 -13.68 7.73 -3.88
N LEU A 211 -13.34 7.29 -2.67
CA LEU A 211 -11.96 6.91 -2.33
C LEU A 211 -11.45 5.75 -3.20
N ALA A 212 -12.28 4.73 -3.43
CA ALA A 212 -11.95 3.62 -4.32
C ALA A 212 -11.72 4.11 -5.76
N GLY A 213 -12.58 4.99 -6.27
CA GLY A 213 -12.43 5.59 -7.59
C GLY A 213 -11.15 6.40 -7.73
N VAL A 214 -10.82 7.21 -6.73
CA VAL A 214 -9.57 7.98 -6.67
C VAL A 214 -8.35 7.07 -6.64
N ALA A 215 -8.36 6.00 -5.83
CA ALA A 215 -7.28 5.03 -5.76
C ALA A 215 -7.02 4.36 -7.13
N VAL A 216 -8.09 3.90 -7.80
CA VAL A 216 -8.00 3.32 -9.15
C VAL A 216 -7.45 4.33 -10.16
N ALA A 217 -7.92 5.59 -10.11
CA ALA A 217 -7.44 6.65 -11.00
C ALA A 217 -5.95 6.93 -10.79
N ILE A 218 -5.49 7.06 -9.54
CA ILE A 218 -4.07 7.26 -9.21
C ILE A 218 -3.23 6.08 -9.68
N ALA A 219 -3.67 4.84 -9.42
CA ALA A 219 -2.96 3.65 -9.88
C ALA A 219 -2.85 3.61 -11.41
N ALA A 220 -3.93 3.93 -12.13
CA ALA A 220 -3.95 4.01 -13.59
C ALA A 220 -2.99 5.08 -14.12
N ILE A 221 -3.03 6.29 -13.54
CA ILE A 221 -2.11 7.39 -13.89
C ILE A 221 -0.66 6.97 -13.63
N ALA A 222 -0.37 6.30 -12.52
CA ALA A 222 0.97 5.81 -12.20
C ALA A 222 1.45 4.74 -13.18
N LEU A 223 0.60 3.78 -13.58
CA LEU A 223 0.93 2.79 -14.59
C LEU A 223 1.18 3.41 -15.97
N VAL A 224 0.35 4.39 -16.37
CA VAL A 224 0.56 5.16 -17.60
C VAL A 224 1.85 5.97 -17.53
N GLY A 225 2.12 6.63 -16.41
CA GLY A 225 3.37 7.37 -16.18
C GLY A 225 4.61 6.47 -16.23
N THR A 226 4.49 5.25 -15.70
CA THR A 226 5.53 4.21 -15.79
C THR A 226 5.79 3.86 -17.26
N TRP A 227 4.74 3.57 -18.03
CA TRP A 227 4.86 3.26 -19.46
C TRP A 227 5.45 4.41 -20.29
N LEU A 228 4.96 5.64 -20.07
CA LEU A 228 5.43 6.85 -20.76
C LEU A 228 6.89 7.18 -20.44
N SER A 229 7.33 6.88 -19.22
CA SER A 229 8.72 7.05 -18.82
C SER A 229 9.59 5.99 -19.50
N MET A 230 9.20 4.72 -19.45
CA MET A 230 9.97 3.63 -20.03
C MET A 230 10.11 3.69 -21.54
N ARG A 231 9.11 4.23 -22.27
CA ARG A 231 9.10 4.25 -23.75
C ARG A 231 10.34 4.90 -24.38
N ARG A 232 10.97 5.84 -23.68
CA ARG A 232 12.18 6.57 -24.13
C ARG A 232 13.43 6.24 -23.31
N THR A 233 13.36 5.27 -22.40
CA THR A 233 14.52 4.88 -21.61
C THR A 233 15.51 4.10 -22.48
N SER A 234 16.73 4.62 -22.61
CA SER A 234 17.87 3.87 -23.14
C SER A 234 18.38 2.92 -22.06
N VAL A 235 18.28 1.63 -22.31
CA VAL A 235 18.88 0.62 -21.44
C VAL A 235 20.37 0.64 -21.76
N ARG A 236 21.19 1.07 -20.79
CA ARG A 236 22.65 0.97 -20.86
C ARG A 236 23.09 -0.33 -20.20
#